data_AF-A0A1I1SW09-F1
#
_entry.id   AF-A0A1I1SW09-F1
#
_cell.length_a   1.000
_cell.length_b   1.000
_cell.length_c   1.000
_cell.angle_alpha   90.00
_cell.angle_beta   90.00
_cell.angle_gamma   90.00
#
_symmetry.space_group_name_H-M   'P 1'
#
loop_
_entity.id
_entity.type
_entity.pdbx_description
1 polymer ?
#
loop_
_entity_poly.entity_id
_entity_poly.type
_entity_poly.pdbx_seq_one_letter_code
_entity_poly.pdbx_strand_id
1 'polypeptide(L)'
;MQFRIIFSCFILAVFTCSAQDGQGYLTMNPSQDSTLFFLDSVETDGGMAGLSPDRIALINVVKGKKLQERYGARAANGVIYIETKPFARKRYNKMFGELSPAYAATLKQYGSDSSFQYILDGALLTNSIEPMLAALERKNIADITIIDPKLLKKQYKVNDKLAGVVIRSR
;
A
#
# COMPACT_ATOMS: atom_id res chain seq x y z
N MET A 1 96.17 -16.39 2.04
CA MET A 1 96.15 -17.85 1.81
C MET A 1 94.85 -18.40 2.37
N GLN A 2 94.05 -19.02 1.50
CA GLN A 2 93.00 -20.02 1.75
C GLN A 2 91.67 -19.62 2.41
N PHE A 3 90.72 -19.42 1.50
CA PHE A 3 89.26 -19.54 1.59
C PHE A 3 88.82 -20.92 2.09
N ARG A 4 87.70 -21.01 2.84
CA ARG A 4 86.79 -22.18 2.96
C ARG A 4 85.52 -21.77 3.76
N ILE A 5 84.37 -21.62 3.11
CA ILE A 5 83.22 -22.57 3.07
C ILE A 5 82.65 -22.78 4.50
N ILE A 6 81.44 -22.30 4.82
CA ILE A 6 80.17 -23.03 4.61
C ILE A 6 79.02 -22.04 4.32
N PHE A 7 78.39 -22.24 3.16
CA PHE A 7 77.12 -21.66 2.73
C PHE A 7 76.10 -22.81 2.84
N SER A 8 75.07 -22.70 3.67
CA SER A 8 74.05 -23.73 3.85
C SER A 8 72.69 -23.11 4.19
N CYS A 9 71.63 -23.75 3.70
CA CYS A 9 70.20 -23.38 3.72
C CYS A 9 69.82 -22.25 2.75
N PHE A 10 69.54 -22.51 1.46
CA PHE A 10 68.52 -23.41 0.90
C PHE A 10 67.09 -22.99 1.29
N ILE A 11 66.52 -22.01 0.59
CA ILE A 11 65.07 -21.98 0.30
C ILE A 11 64.90 -21.55 -1.16
N LEU A 12 64.53 -22.54 -1.97
CA LEU A 12 64.17 -22.46 -3.38
C LEU A 12 62.82 -21.75 -3.52
N ALA A 13 62.71 -20.82 -4.46
CA ALA A 13 61.44 -20.28 -4.91
C ALA A 13 60.71 -21.31 -5.78
N VAL A 14 59.41 -21.51 -5.54
CA VAL A 14 58.48 -22.04 -6.55
C VAL A 14 57.22 -21.18 -6.53
N PHE A 15 57.08 -20.38 -7.58
CA PHE A 15 55.82 -19.80 -8.03
C PHE A 15 55.04 -20.88 -8.78
N THR A 16 53.85 -21.24 -8.30
CA THR A 16 52.79 -21.79 -9.15
C THR A 16 51.43 -21.34 -8.63
N CYS A 17 50.73 -20.63 -9.52
CA CYS A 17 49.32 -20.25 -9.45
C CYS A 17 48.41 -21.48 -9.42
N SER A 18 47.46 -21.49 -8.49
CA SER A 18 46.15 -22.14 -8.66
C SER A 18 45.12 -21.36 -7.84
N ALA A 19 44.14 -20.80 -8.55
CA ALA A 19 42.93 -20.21 -8.01
C ALA A 19 41.89 -21.28 -7.65
N GLN A 20 40.94 -20.89 -6.78
CA GLN A 20 39.59 -21.44 -6.59
C GLN A 20 39.50 -22.82 -5.85
N ASP A 21 38.59 -23.08 -4.89
CA ASP A 21 37.21 -22.62 -4.66
C ASP A 21 36.72 -22.83 -3.21
N GLY A 22 35.67 -22.08 -2.81
CA GLY A 22 34.49 -22.47 -1.99
C GLY A 22 34.70 -23.16 -0.63
N GLN A 23 34.01 -22.81 0.46
CA GLN A 23 32.62 -22.38 0.62
C GLN A 23 32.52 -21.62 1.95
N GLY A 24 32.31 -20.30 1.90
CA GLY A 24 31.87 -19.55 3.07
C GLY A 24 30.36 -19.70 3.20
N TYR A 25 29.91 -20.47 4.19
CA TYR A 25 28.50 -20.71 4.47
C TYR A 25 27.78 -19.37 4.69
N LEU A 26 27.02 -18.94 3.68
CA LEU A 26 25.98 -17.93 3.88
C LEU A 26 24.91 -18.60 4.75
N THR A 27 24.88 -18.26 6.02
CA THR A 27 23.68 -18.44 6.85
C THR A 27 22.55 -17.64 6.20
N MET A 28 21.80 -18.30 5.33
CA MET A 28 20.51 -17.82 4.82
C MET A 28 19.51 -17.85 5.98
N ASN A 29 19.51 -16.77 6.75
CA ASN A 29 18.45 -16.42 7.69
C ASN A 29 17.16 -16.06 6.92
N PRO A 30 15.97 -16.31 7.48
CA PRO A 30 14.78 -16.73 6.74
C PRO A 30 14.28 -15.66 5.76
N SER A 31 14.02 -16.09 4.52
CA SER A 31 13.30 -15.37 3.45
C SER A 31 13.69 -13.90 3.26
N GLN A 32 14.66 -13.64 2.39
CA GLN A 32 15.00 -12.31 1.86
C GLN A 32 13.89 -11.74 0.95
N ASP A 33 12.66 -11.59 1.45
CA ASP A 33 11.67 -10.73 0.80
C ASP A 33 11.80 -9.32 1.38
N SER A 34 12.58 -8.47 0.72
CA SER A 34 12.72 -7.05 1.04
C SER A 34 11.51 -6.22 0.58
N THR A 35 10.31 -6.67 0.93
CA THR A 35 9.05 -5.96 0.72
C THR A 35 8.57 -5.41 2.04
N LEU A 36 8.32 -4.09 2.12
CA LEU A 36 7.71 -3.50 3.31
C LEU A 36 6.18 -3.51 3.21
N PHE A 37 5.53 -3.78 4.32
CA PHE A 37 4.08 -3.74 4.42
C PHE A 37 3.63 -2.65 5.37
N PHE A 38 2.56 -1.96 5.00
CA PHE A 38 1.84 -1.02 5.85
C PHE A 38 0.39 -1.45 5.92
N LEU A 39 -0.11 -1.72 7.13
CA LEU A 39 -1.52 -1.94 7.40
C LEU A 39 -2.10 -0.70 8.05
N ASP A 40 -3.10 -0.08 7.43
CA ASP A 40 -3.76 1.13 7.95
C ASP A 40 -2.75 2.25 8.30
N SER A 41 -1.75 2.43 7.42
CA SER A 41 -0.62 3.36 7.56
C SER A 41 0.42 3.02 8.64
N VAL A 42 0.35 1.85 9.27
CA VAL A 42 1.32 1.36 10.26
C VAL A 42 2.18 0.26 9.66
N GLU A 43 3.50 0.38 9.75
CA GLU A 43 4.44 -0.65 9.28
C GLU A 43 4.24 -1.97 10.05
N THR A 44 4.26 -3.10 9.34
CA THR A 44 4.08 -4.43 9.93
C THR A 44 4.95 -5.47 9.26
N ASP A 45 5.52 -6.37 10.05
CA ASP A 45 6.30 -7.51 9.55
C ASP A 45 5.41 -8.69 9.11
N GLY A 46 4.16 -8.74 9.59
CA GLY A 46 3.20 -9.82 9.30
C GLY A 46 2.45 -9.64 7.98
N GLY A 47 2.56 -8.48 7.33
CA GLY A 47 1.86 -8.15 6.09
C GLY A 47 0.35 -8.37 6.18
N MET A 48 -0.14 -9.41 5.51
CA MET A 48 -1.56 -9.80 5.47
C MET A 48 -1.91 -10.95 6.44
N ALA A 49 -0.95 -11.46 7.22
CA ALA A 49 -1.16 -12.61 8.08
C ALA A 49 -2.29 -12.34 9.09
N GLY A 50 -3.30 -13.22 9.09
CA GLY A 50 -4.48 -13.09 9.96
C GLY A 50 -5.51 -12.06 9.51
N LEU A 51 -5.31 -11.38 8.36
CA LEU A 51 -6.31 -10.49 7.77
C LEU A 51 -7.16 -11.23 6.75
N SER A 52 -8.47 -11.34 7.03
CA SER A 52 -9.41 -11.94 6.09
C SER A 52 -9.65 -11.02 4.89
N PRO A 53 -9.70 -11.52 3.64
CA PRO A 53 -9.85 -10.70 2.43
C PRO A 53 -11.09 -9.82 2.42
N ASP A 54 -12.18 -10.26 3.05
CA ASP A 54 -13.44 -9.50 3.16
C ASP A 54 -13.30 -8.22 3.99
N ARG A 55 -12.26 -8.10 4.82
CA ARG A 55 -11.99 -6.89 5.62
C ARG A 55 -11.15 -5.86 4.89
N ILE A 56 -10.57 -6.23 3.75
CA ILE A 56 -9.68 -5.38 2.95
C ILE A 56 -10.53 -4.49 2.04
N ALA A 57 -10.21 -3.19 2.01
CA ALA A 57 -10.79 -2.24 1.07
C ALA A 57 -9.86 -2.00 -0.11
N LEU A 58 -8.56 -1.84 0.15
CA LEU A 58 -7.59 -1.46 -0.88
C LEU A 58 -6.23 -2.09 -0.59
N ILE A 59 -5.57 -2.55 -1.65
CA ILE A 59 -4.14 -2.91 -1.64
C ILE A 59 -3.48 -2.08 -2.73
N ASN A 60 -2.47 -1.30 -2.35
CA ASN A 60 -1.68 -0.49 -3.26
C ASN A 60 -0.22 -0.94 -3.22
N VAL A 61 0.29 -1.40 -4.36
CA VAL A 61 1.66 -1.90 -4.49
C VAL A 61 2.50 -0.84 -5.19
N VAL A 62 3.46 -0.27 -4.45
CA VAL A 62 4.35 0.78 -4.94
C VAL A 62 5.74 0.20 -5.12
N LYS A 63 6.32 0.40 -6.30
CA LYS A 63 7.68 -0.06 -6.65
C LYS A 63 8.49 1.11 -7.21
N GLY A 64 9.81 1.08 -7.02
CA GLY A 64 10.73 2.02 -7.66
C GLY A 64 11.84 2.54 -6.75
N LYS A 65 12.86 3.14 -7.35
CA LYS A 65 14.09 3.58 -6.68
C LYS A 65 13.85 4.60 -5.55
N LYS A 66 12.84 5.46 -5.70
CA LYS A 66 12.44 6.47 -4.68
C LYS A 66 12.05 5.86 -3.33
N LEU A 67 11.58 4.61 -3.31
CA LEU A 67 11.25 3.92 -2.05
C LEU A 67 12.51 3.43 -1.34
N GLN A 68 13.52 2.98 -2.07
CA GLN A 68 14.82 2.60 -1.50
C GLN A 68 15.54 3.82 -0.93
N GLU A 69 15.40 5.00 -1.55
CA GLU A 69 15.91 6.27 -0.99
C GLU A 69 15.27 6.60 0.36
N ARG A 70 13.98 6.30 0.54
CA ARG A 70 13.23 6.59 1.78
C ARG A 70 13.39 5.52 2.86
N TYR A 71 13.37 4.25 2.48
CA TYR A 71 13.24 3.12 3.41
C TYR A 71 14.44 2.14 3.37
N GLY A 72 15.45 2.43 2.54
CA GLY A 72 16.66 1.63 2.41
C GLY A 72 16.44 0.26 1.77
N ALA A 73 17.35 -0.67 2.06
CA ALA A 73 17.35 -2.02 1.51
C ALA A 73 16.07 -2.83 1.84
N ARG A 74 15.34 -2.44 2.89
CA ARG A 74 14.11 -3.12 3.33
C ARG A 74 12.95 -2.97 2.35
N ALA A 75 12.98 -1.93 1.51
CA ALA A 75 11.99 -1.69 0.45
C ALA A 75 12.52 -2.01 -0.95
N ALA A 76 13.57 -2.84 -1.06
CA ALA A 76 14.19 -3.12 -2.36
C ALA A 76 13.23 -3.79 -3.35
N ASN A 77 12.29 -4.60 -2.87
CA ASN A 77 11.25 -5.25 -3.68
C ASN A 77 9.97 -4.40 -3.80
N GLY A 78 9.84 -3.35 -2.99
CA GLY A 78 8.72 -2.41 -2.99
C GLY A 78 8.06 -2.22 -1.62
N VAL A 79 6.96 -1.48 -1.63
CA VAL A 79 6.11 -1.23 -0.47
C VAL A 79 4.67 -1.57 -0.81
N ILE A 80 3.99 -2.32 0.05
CA ILE A 80 2.59 -2.69 -0.08
C ILE A 80 1.80 -1.99 1.03
N TYR A 81 0.88 -1.11 0.62
CA TYR A 81 -0.07 -0.46 1.52
C TYR A 81 -1.39 -1.22 1.48
N ILE A 82 -1.88 -1.62 2.64
CA ILE A 82 -3.14 -2.32 2.83
C ILE A 82 -4.03 -1.44 3.69
N GLU A 83 -5.25 -1.20 3.23
CA GLU A 83 -6.27 -0.51 4.00
C GLU A 83 -7.45 -1.42 4.30
N THR A 84 -7.84 -1.46 5.57
CA THR A 84 -9.08 -2.11 6.01
C THR A 84 -10.29 -1.24 5.68
N LYS A 85 -11.47 -1.85 5.54
CA LYS A 85 -12.73 -1.13 5.29
C LYS A 85 -13.00 -0.01 6.30
N PRO A 86 -12.85 -0.20 7.63
CA PRO A 86 -13.06 0.88 8.58
C PRO A 86 -12.07 2.03 8.43
N PHE A 87 -10.80 1.73 8.14
CA PHE A 87 -9.77 2.74 7.94
C PHE A 87 -10.02 3.54 6.66
N ALA A 88 -10.23 2.85 5.55
CA ALA A 88 -10.54 3.48 4.26
C ALA A 88 -11.79 4.35 4.34
N ARG A 89 -12.85 3.90 5.04
CA ARG A 89 -14.07 4.67 5.29
C ARG A 89 -13.81 5.99 5.99
N LYS A 90 -13.03 5.98 7.06
CA LYS A 90 -12.64 7.22 7.74
C LYS A 90 -11.85 8.15 6.81
N ARG A 91 -10.91 7.60 6.04
CA ARG A 91 -10.07 8.36 5.10
C ARG A 91 -10.90 9.03 4.01
N TYR A 92 -11.75 8.28 3.29
CA TYR A 92 -12.55 8.86 2.21
C TYR A 92 -13.64 9.80 2.74
N ASN A 93 -14.26 9.52 3.89
CA ASN A 93 -15.25 10.44 4.49
C ASN A 93 -14.63 11.80 4.83
N LYS A 94 -13.41 11.79 5.39
CA LYS A 94 -12.64 13.02 5.64
C LYS A 94 -12.35 13.75 4.34
N MET A 95 -11.84 13.05 3.33
CA MET A 95 -11.53 13.64 2.02
C MET A 95 -12.78 14.25 1.36
N PHE A 96 -13.90 13.53 1.35
CA PHE A 96 -15.16 13.98 0.75
C PHE A 96 -15.73 15.19 1.50
N GLY A 97 -15.64 15.21 2.83
CA GLY A 97 -16.05 16.37 3.63
C GLY A 97 -15.20 17.61 3.37
N GLU A 98 -13.90 17.44 3.11
CA GLU A 98 -13.02 18.54 2.71
C GLU A 98 -13.30 19.04 1.28
N LEU A 99 -13.86 18.20 0.41
CA LEU A 99 -14.21 18.55 -0.97
C LEU A 99 -15.64 19.12 -1.09
N SER A 100 -16.54 18.75 -0.19
CA SER A 100 -17.95 19.15 -0.23
C SER A 100 -18.48 19.45 1.18
N PRO A 101 -18.70 20.74 1.51
CA PRO A 101 -19.33 21.13 2.78
C PRO A 101 -20.72 20.51 2.98
N ALA A 102 -21.48 20.32 1.89
CA ALA A 102 -22.77 19.64 1.93
C ALA A 102 -22.61 18.19 2.40
N TYR A 103 -21.65 17.45 1.85
CA TYR A 103 -21.33 16.10 2.30
C TYR A 103 -20.94 16.07 3.79
N ALA A 104 -20.08 16.98 4.22
CA ALA A 104 -19.67 17.07 5.63
C ALA A 104 -20.87 17.32 6.57
N ALA A 105 -21.79 18.21 6.19
CA ALA A 105 -23.00 18.49 6.94
C ALA A 105 -23.93 17.27 7.01
N THR A 106 -24.13 16.57 5.89
CA THR A 106 -24.93 15.35 5.81
C THR A 106 -24.33 14.22 6.67
N LEU A 107 -23.01 14.01 6.60
CA LEU A 107 -22.33 13.03 7.45
C LEU A 107 -22.47 13.36 8.94
N LYS A 108 -22.37 14.63 9.33
CA LYS A 108 -22.59 15.08 10.71
C LYS A 108 -24.04 14.85 11.15
N GLN A 109 -25.01 15.10 10.27
CA GLN A 109 -26.43 14.91 10.56
C GLN A 109 -26.79 13.44 10.83
N TYR A 110 -26.26 12.51 10.03
CA TYR A 110 -26.61 11.09 10.11
C TYR A 110 -25.60 10.23 10.87
N GLY A 111 -24.44 10.78 11.23
CA GLY A 111 -23.37 10.13 12.01
C GLY A 111 -22.55 9.08 11.25
N SER A 112 -23.10 8.46 10.21
CA SER A 112 -22.45 7.42 9.41
C SER A 112 -22.93 7.44 7.95
N ASP A 113 -22.01 7.12 7.02
CA ASP A 113 -22.30 6.99 5.60
C ASP A 113 -22.99 5.66 5.23
N SER A 114 -23.20 4.74 6.17
CA SER A 114 -23.97 3.50 5.94
C SER A 114 -25.40 3.75 5.44
N SER A 115 -25.95 4.91 5.76
CA SER A 115 -27.30 5.34 5.33
C SER A 115 -27.32 6.01 3.95
N PHE A 116 -26.17 6.18 3.32
CA PHE A 116 -26.05 6.89 2.04
C PHE A 116 -26.07 5.93 0.87
N GLN A 117 -26.54 6.44 -0.26
CA GLN A 117 -26.39 5.81 -1.56
C GLN A 117 -25.29 6.52 -2.34
N TYR A 118 -24.23 5.82 -2.74
CA TYR A 118 -23.20 6.39 -3.60
C TYR A 118 -23.55 6.18 -5.09
N ILE A 119 -23.32 7.22 -5.88
CA ILE A 119 -23.44 7.23 -7.33
C ILE A 119 -22.12 7.76 -7.89
N LEU A 120 -21.37 6.92 -8.62
CA LEU A 120 -20.11 7.31 -9.25
C LEU A 120 -20.31 7.44 -10.75
N ASP A 121 -20.15 8.65 -11.28
CA ASP A 121 -20.32 8.94 -12.72
C ASP A 121 -21.66 8.42 -13.30
N GLY A 122 -22.72 8.54 -12.49
CA GLY A 122 -24.07 8.07 -12.83
C GLY A 122 -24.33 6.59 -12.55
N ALA A 123 -23.31 5.80 -12.24
CA ALA A 123 -23.45 4.40 -11.86
C ALA A 123 -23.79 4.26 -10.37
N LEU A 124 -24.87 3.53 -10.07
CA LEU A 124 -25.29 3.23 -8.69
C LEU A 124 -24.34 2.19 -8.08
N LEU A 125 -23.71 2.53 -6.96
CA LEU A 125 -22.84 1.58 -6.25
C LEU A 125 -23.68 0.72 -5.30
N THR A 126 -23.83 -0.57 -5.63
CA THR A 126 -24.63 -1.52 -4.83
C THR A 126 -23.75 -2.56 -4.12
N ASN A 127 -22.62 -2.91 -4.72
CA ASN A 127 -21.67 -3.90 -4.21
C ASN A 127 -20.27 -3.31 -4.17
N SER A 128 -19.40 -3.84 -3.30
CA SER A 128 -18.00 -3.42 -3.19
C SER A 128 -17.84 -1.89 -3.05
N ILE A 129 -18.75 -1.27 -2.30
CA ILE A 129 -18.81 0.18 -2.13
C ILE A 129 -17.51 0.69 -1.51
N GLU A 130 -17.07 0.12 -0.38
CA GLU A 130 -15.87 0.59 0.31
C GLU A 130 -14.60 0.45 -0.55
N PRO A 131 -14.32 -0.68 -1.22
CA PRO A 131 -13.21 -0.77 -2.17
C PRO A 131 -13.26 0.27 -3.30
N MET A 132 -14.44 0.47 -3.93
CA MET A 132 -14.59 1.43 -5.02
C MET A 132 -14.33 2.87 -4.55
N LEU A 133 -14.87 3.25 -3.39
CA LEU A 133 -14.65 4.57 -2.81
C LEU A 133 -13.21 4.75 -2.31
N ALA A 134 -12.59 3.70 -1.77
CA ALA A 134 -11.21 3.73 -1.31
C ALA A 134 -10.21 3.99 -2.44
N ALA A 135 -10.51 3.52 -3.65
CA ALA A 135 -9.68 3.72 -4.85
C ALA A 135 -9.72 5.16 -5.39
N LEU A 136 -10.67 5.99 -4.93
CA LEU A 136 -10.77 7.39 -5.36
C LEU A 136 -9.67 8.24 -4.74
N GLU A 137 -8.99 9.02 -5.58
CA GLU A 137 -7.98 9.98 -5.18
C GLU A 137 -8.50 11.41 -5.36
N ARG A 138 -8.14 12.31 -4.44
CA ARG A 138 -8.57 13.73 -4.48
C ARG A 138 -8.43 14.38 -5.86
N LYS A 139 -7.29 14.16 -6.52
CA LYS A 139 -6.98 14.77 -7.82
C LYS A 139 -7.89 14.30 -8.96
N ASN A 140 -8.53 13.14 -8.81
CA ASN A 140 -9.40 12.53 -9.82
C ASN A 140 -10.89 12.84 -9.58
N ILE A 141 -11.22 13.58 -8.52
CA ILE A 141 -12.59 13.99 -8.21
C ILE A 141 -12.81 15.41 -8.75
N ALA A 142 -13.84 15.56 -9.57
CA ALA A 142 -14.30 16.84 -10.09
C ALA A 142 -15.26 17.51 -9.11
N ASP A 143 -16.25 16.76 -8.62
CA ASP A 143 -17.30 17.28 -7.75
C ASP A 143 -17.94 16.18 -6.86
N ILE A 144 -18.48 16.60 -5.72
CA ILE A 144 -19.29 15.77 -4.82
C ILE A 144 -20.56 16.52 -4.43
N THR A 145 -21.70 16.05 -4.92
CA THR A 145 -23.02 16.65 -4.69
C THR A 145 -23.92 15.72 -3.87
N ILE A 146 -24.71 16.31 -2.96
CA ILE A 146 -25.73 15.59 -2.19
C ILE A 146 -27.09 15.73 -2.87
N ILE A 147 -27.84 14.63 -2.95
CA ILE A 147 -29.21 14.60 -3.46
C ILE A 147 -30.19 14.06 -2.43
N ASP A 148 -31.40 14.62 -2.45
CA ASP A 148 -32.46 14.25 -1.52
C ASP A 148 -33.00 12.83 -1.74
N PRO A 149 -33.50 12.15 -0.69
CA PRO A 149 -34.17 10.85 -0.80
C PRO A 149 -35.33 10.82 -1.81
N LYS A 150 -36.05 11.94 -1.98
CA LYS A 150 -37.13 12.04 -2.96
C LYS A 150 -36.61 11.90 -4.40
N LEU A 151 -35.45 12.49 -4.69
CA LEU A 151 -34.81 12.38 -6.01
C LEU A 151 -34.22 10.97 -6.19
N LEU A 152 -33.58 10.42 -5.16
CA LEU A 152 -33.10 9.03 -5.17
C LEU A 152 -34.20 8.04 -5.55
N LYS A 153 -35.36 8.17 -4.91
CA LYS A 153 -36.54 7.34 -5.22
C LYS A 153 -37.02 7.52 -6.65
N LYS A 154 -37.13 8.76 -7.12
CA LYS A 154 -37.66 9.07 -8.46
C LYS A 154 -36.72 8.64 -9.58
N GLN A 155 -35.43 8.91 -9.45
CA GLN A 155 -34.45 8.75 -10.52
C GLN A 155 -33.73 7.39 -10.46
N TYR A 156 -33.35 6.95 -9.25
CA TYR A 156 -32.52 5.77 -9.05
C TYR A 156 -33.30 4.59 -8.46
N LYS A 157 -34.59 4.75 -8.15
CA LYS A 157 -35.46 3.73 -7.54
C LYS A 157 -34.95 3.23 -6.18
N VAL A 158 -34.20 4.06 -5.46
CA VAL A 158 -33.66 3.76 -4.12
C VAL A 158 -34.58 4.35 -3.05
N ASN A 159 -35.03 3.52 -2.11
CA ASN A 159 -36.07 3.87 -1.14
C ASN A 159 -35.63 3.76 0.33
N ASP A 160 -34.49 3.13 0.60
CA ASP A 160 -33.99 2.74 1.92
C ASP A 160 -32.82 3.61 2.40
N LYS A 161 -32.46 4.65 1.63
CA LYS A 161 -31.31 5.52 1.89
C LYS A 161 -31.74 6.93 2.25
N LEU A 162 -30.99 7.54 3.17
CA LEU A 162 -31.30 8.85 3.75
C LEU A 162 -30.66 10.01 2.98
N ALA A 163 -29.69 9.73 2.12
CA ALA A 163 -29.09 10.71 1.21
C ALA A 163 -28.43 10.01 0.03
N GLY A 164 -28.36 10.68 -1.12
CA GLY A 164 -27.55 10.25 -2.24
C GLY A 164 -26.28 11.10 -2.35
N VAL A 165 -25.15 10.46 -2.61
CA VAL A 165 -23.85 11.10 -2.79
C VAL A 165 -23.43 10.85 -4.24
N VAL A 166 -23.50 11.89 -5.06
CA VAL A 166 -23.07 11.85 -6.46
C VAL A 166 -21.62 12.32 -6.53
N ILE A 167 -20.74 11.44 -6.98
CA ILE A 167 -19.32 11.71 -7.20
C ILE A 167 -19.10 11.78 -8.71
N ARG A 168 -18.52 12.88 -9.17
CA ARG A 168 -18.10 13.06 -10.57
C ARG A 168 -16.58 12.98 -10.64
N SER A 169 -16.06 12.11 -11.49
CA SER A 169 -14.64 12.02 -11.78
C SER A 169 -14.21 13.12 -12.76
N ARG A 170 -12.90 13.41 -12.80
CA ARG A 170 -12.29 14.33 -13.77
C ARG A 170 -12.00 13.68 -15.11
#